data_AF-A0AAV7PUG2-F1
#
_entry.id   AF-A0AAV7PUG2-F1
#
_cell.length_a   1.000
_cell.length_b   1.000
_cell.length_c   1.000
_cell.angle_alpha   90.00
_cell.angle_beta   90.00
_cell.angle_gamma   90.00
#
_symmetry.space_group_name_H-M   'P 1'
#
loop_
_entity.id
_entity.type
_entity.pdbx_description
1 polymer ?
#
loop_
_entity_poly.entity_id
_entity_poly.type
_entity_poly.pdbx_seq_one_letter_code
_entity_poly.pdbx_strand_id
1 'polypeptide(L)'
;RLKIHHLQRGVSYAELIDLTPETCNKLQWWLDHMAAWNGRAIFRSRQDAILESDASKWGWGACCGTVSTGGRWSRDERDLHINCLELLAGSFAIRTLAPQSSC
;
A
#
# COMPACT_ATOMS: atom_id res chain seq x y z
N ARG A 1 21.88 -13.04 8.41
CA ARG A 1 22.12 -13.74 9.70
C ARG A 1 23.35 -13.16 10.42
N LEU A 2 23.47 -11.83 10.56
CA LEU A 2 24.70 -11.14 11.05
C LEU A 2 24.48 -10.00 12.07
N LYS A 3 23.26 -9.83 12.63
CA LYS A 3 22.95 -8.65 13.48
C LYS A 3 22.76 -8.93 14.98
N ILE A 4 22.79 -10.18 15.43
CA ILE A 4 22.38 -10.54 16.81
C ILE A 4 23.58 -10.61 17.79
N HIS A 5 24.81 -10.80 17.31
CA HIS A 5 25.98 -10.95 18.20
C HIS A 5 26.41 -9.66 18.92
N HIS A 6 26.04 -8.47 18.44
CA HIS A 6 26.41 -7.20 19.09
C HIS A 6 25.49 -6.83 20.27
N LEU A 7 24.25 -7.33 20.29
CA LEU A 7 23.28 -7.03 21.36
C LEU A 7 23.55 -7.84 22.63
N GLN A 8 24.39 -8.87 22.57
CA GLN A 8 24.75 -9.73 23.71
C GLN A 8 25.91 -9.18 24.55
N ARG A 9 26.51 -8.04 24.15
CA ARG A 9 27.72 -7.48 24.78
C ARG A 9 27.47 -6.52 25.95
N GLY A 10 26.22 -6.28 26.35
CA GLY A 10 25.93 -5.39 27.49
C GLY A 10 26.33 -3.92 27.26
N VAL A 11 26.42 -3.50 25.99
CA VAL A 11 26.73 -2.12 25.62
C VAL A 11 25.58 -1.23 26.09
N SER A 12 25.89 -0.22 26.89
CA SER A 12 24.92 0.74 27.40
C SER A 12 24.38 1.60 26.27
N TYR A 13 23.08 1.91 26.28
CA TYR A 13 22.47 2.87 25.35
C TYR A 13 23.08 4.28 25.44
N ALA A 14 23.85 4.57 26.51
CA ALA A 14 24.52 5.85 26.73
C ALA A 14 25.96 5.90 26.16
N GLU A 15 26.46 4.83 25.54
CA GLU A 15 27.79 4.87 24.92
C GLU A 15 27.78 5.73 23.65
N LEU A 16 28.78 6.59 23.53
CA LEU A 16 28.99 7.41 22.35
C LEU A 16 29.53 6.53 21.21
N ILE A 17 28.92 6.68 20.03
CA ILE A 17 29.35 5.99 18.82
C ILE A 17 29.95 7.02 17.88
N ASP A 18 31.18 6.79 17.44
CA ASP A 18 31.81 7.61 16.40
C ASP A 18 31.12 7.37 15.06
N LEU A 19 30.50 8.43 14.52
CA LEU A 19 29.87 8.39 13.22
C LEU A 19 30.93 8.60 12.14
N THR A 20 31.14 7.58 11.31
CA THR A 20 31.98 7.73 10.12
C THR A 20 31.33 8.70 9.12
N PRO A 21 32.12 9.39 8.27
CA PRO A 21 31.57 10.26 7.22
C PRO A 21 30.55 9.54 6.33
N GLU A 22 30.76 8.26 6.04
CA GLU A 22 29.83 7.44 5.27
C GLU A 22 28.47 7.29 5.98
N THR A 23 28.49 7.14 7.31
CA THR A 23 27.28 7.04 8.13
C THR A 23 26.52 8.35 8.13
N CYS A 24 27.23 9.48 8.27
CA CYS A 24 26.63 10.81 8.16
C CYS A 24 25.95 11.03 6.81
N ASN A 25 26.59 10.63 5.71
CA ASN A 25 26.00 10.74 4.36
C ASN A 25 24.72 9.90 4.22
N LYS A 26 24.67 8.70 4.80
CA LYS A 26 23.46 7.86 4.80
C LYS A 26 22.33 8.50 5.60
N LEU A 27 22.64 9.07 6.77
CA LEU A 27 21.65 9.77 7.59
C LEU A 27 21.12 11.02 6.87
N GLN A 28 21.99 11.78 6.21
CA GLN A 28 21.59 12.93 5.42
C GLN A 28 20.66 12.53 4.28
N TRP A 29 20.98 11.45 3.55
CA TRP A 29 20.10 10.92 2.52
C TRP A 29 18.70 10.60 3.06
N TRP A 30 18.61 9.96 4.23
CA TRP A 30 17.32 9.69 4.86
C TRP A 30 16.56 10.98 5.18
N LEU A 31 17.20 11.98 5.81
CA LEU A 31 16.58 13.26 6.13
C LEU A 31 16.03 13.96 4.89
N ASP A 32 16.81 14.00 3.81
CA ASP A 32 16.43 14.65 2.55
C ASP A 32 15.23 13.97 1.87
N HIS A 33 15.07 12.66 2.06
CA HIS A 33 14.04 11.86 1.39
C HIS A 33 12.87 11.49 2.30
N MET A 34 12.94 11.75 3.62
CA MET A 34 11.84 11.46 4.54
C MET A 34 10.55 12.20 4.15
N ALA A 35 10.65 13.43 3.65
CA ALA A 35 9.48 14.20 3.21
C ALA A 35 8.79 13.60 1.96
N ALA A 36 9.52 12.85 1.14
CA ALA A 36 8.97 12.16 -0.04
C ALA A 36 8.27 10.84 0.32
N TRP A 37 8.38 10.38 1.59
CA TRP A 37 7.74 9.15 2.02
C TRP A 37 6.22 9.33 2.10
N ASN A 38 5.49 8.48 1.39
CA ASN A 38 4.02 8.49 1.32
C ASN A 38 3.32 7.83 2.52
N GLY A 39 4.02 7.65 3.65
CA GLY A 39 3.46 7.01 4.84
C GLY A 39 3.27 5.49 4.73
N ARG A 40 3.76 4.85 3.66
CA ARG A 40 3.65 3.39 3.51
C ARG A 40 4.48 2.67 4.58
N ALA A 41 3.79 1.95 5.45
CA ALA A 41 4.42 1.16 6.50
C ALA A 41 5.37 0.09 5.93
N ILE A 42 6.54 -0.08 6.59
CA ILE A 42 7.52 -1.12 6.24
C ILE A 42 6.91 -2.52 6.43
N PHE A 43 6.16 -2.69 7.51
CA PHE A 43 5.37 -3.88 7.76
C PHE A 43 3.93 -3.60 7.36
N ARG A 44 3.40 -4.41 6.45
CA ARG A 44 1.98 -4.36 6.11
C ARG A 44 1.20 -4.85 7.33
N SER A 45 0.23 -4.07 7.79
CA SER A 45 -0.78 -4.58 8.71
C SER A 45 -1.51 -5.75 8.06
N ARG A 46 -2.16 -6.59 8.87
CA ARG A 46 -3.04 -7.65 8.36
C ARG A 46 -4.08 -7.01 7.43
N GLN A 47 -4.33 -7.63 6.28
CA GLN A 47 -5.40 -7.19 5.39
C GLN A 47 -6.74 -7.43 6.08
N ASP A 48 -7.48 -6.36 6.36
CA ASP A 48 -8.76 -6.44 7.07
C ASP A 48 -9.92 -6.83 6.13
N ALA A 49 -9.74 -6.67 4.81
CA ALA A 49 -10.72 -7.04 3.78
C ALA A 49 -10.04 -7.40 2.45
N ILE A 50 -10.67 -8.29 1.68
CA ILE A 50 -10.29 -8.64 0.30
C ILE A 50 -11.45 -8.22 -0.61
N LEU A 51 -11.12 -7.40 -1.60
CA LEU A 51 -12.04 -6.93 -2.64
C LEU A 51 -11.65 -7.59 -3.96
N GLU A 52 -12.62 -8.18 -4.62
CA GLU A 52 -12.45 -8.75 -5.96
C GLU A 52 -13.34 -7.97 -6.93
N SER A 53 -12.86 -7.73 -8.14
CA SER A 53 -13.61 -7.03 -9.18
C SER A 53 -13.36 -7.67 -10.54
N ASP A 54 -14.38 -7.68 -11.39
CA ASP A 54 -14.28 -8.12 -12.76
C ASP A 54 -14.86 -7.07 -13.72
N ALA A 55 -14.41 -7.15 -14.98
CA ALA A 55 -14.87 -6.26 -16.03
C ALA A 55 -15.09 -7.03 -17.32
N SER A 56 -16.12 -6.63 -18.05
CA SER A 56 -16.42 -7.10 -19.40
C SER A 56 -16.73 -5.90 -20.29
N LYS A 57 -16.95 -6.12 -21.59
CA LYS A 57 -17.46 -5.06 -22.48
C LYS A 57 -18.91 -4.65 -22.17
N TRP A 58 -19.64 -5.39 -21.36
CA TRP A 58 -21.04 -5.09 -21.04
C TRP A 58 -21.21 -4.31 -19.74
N GLY A 59 -20.38 -4.63 -18.75
CA GLY A 59 -20.46 -4.08 -17.40
C GLY A 59 -19.34 -4.60 -16.50
N TRP A 60 -19.51 -4.35 -15.20
CA TRP A 60 -18.59 -4.71 -14.13
C TRP A 60 -19.31 -5.35 -12.96
N GLY A 61 -18.54 -6.09 -12.18
CA GLY A 61 -18.92 -6.59 -10.87
C GLY A 61 -17.81 -6.40 -9.86
N ALA A 62 -18.18 -6.42 -8.58
CA ALA A 62 -17.26 -6.47 -7.47
C ALA A 62 -17.88 -7.20 -6.27
N CYS A 63 -17.04 -7.81 -5.44
CA CYS A 63 -17.46 -8.42 -4.19
C CYS A 63 -16.43 -8.24 -3.07
N CYS A 64 -16.94 -8.28 -1.84
CA CYS A 64 -16.18 -8.34 -0.60
C CYS A 64 -16.87 -9.35 0.32
N GLY A 65 -16.36 -10.58 0.36
CA GLY A 65 -17.03 -11.68 1.06
C GLY A 65 -18.41 -11.97 0.47
N THR A 66 -19.47 -11.80 1.26
CA THR A 66 -20.86 -12.07 0.83
C THR A 66 -21.57 -10.87 0.21
N VAL A 67 -20.95 -9.68 0.24
CA VAL A 67 -21.53 -8.46 -0.33
C VAL A 67 -21.01 -8.29 -1.75
N SER A 68 -21.91 -8.08 -2.70
CA SER A 68 -21.56 -7.85 -4.10
C SER A 68 -22.30 -6.64 -4.66
N THR A 69 -21.71 -6.06 -5.69
CA THR A 69 -22.26 -4.95 -6.46
C THR A 69 -21.85 -5.09 -7.92
N GLY A 70 -22.50 -4.36 -8.81
CA GLY A 70 -22.18 -4.34 -10.22
C GLY A 70 -23.11 -3.45 -11.01
N GLY A 71 -22.77 -3.25 -12.27
CA GLY A 71 -23.54 -2.36 -13.13
C GLY A 71 -23.12 -2.44 -14.59
N ARG A 72 -23.91 -1.77 -15.44
CA ARG A 72 -23.55 -1.57 -16.85
C ARG A 72 -22.61 -0.37 -16.96
N TRP A 73 -21.72 -0.44 -17.93
CA TRP A 73 -20.99 0.73 -18.38
C TRP A 73 -21.93 1.74 -19.04
N SER A 74 -21.61 3.02 -18.89
CA SER A 74 -22.11 4.03 -19.82
C SER A 74 -21.61 3.74 -21.24
N ARG A 75 -22.17 4.46 -22.22
CA ARG A 75 -21.76 4.31 -23.63
C ARG A 75 -20.27 4.63 -23.80
N ASP A 76 -19.82 5.74 -23.21
CA ASP A 76 -18.44 6.20 -23.35
C ASP A 76 -17.47 5.27 -22.62
N GLU A 77 -17.83 4.76 -21.44
CA GLU A 77 -16.96 3.84 -20.68
C GLU A 77 -16.78 2.50 -21.41
N ARG A 78 -17.83 1.95 -22.03
CA ARG A 78 -17.78 0.66 -22.75
C ARG A 78 -16.72 0.63 -23.87
N ASP A 79 -16.45 1.78 -24.45
CA ASP A 79 -15.52 1.93 -25.56
C ASP A 79 -14.05 1.93 -25.09
N LEU A 80 -13.80 2.06 -23.78
CA LEU A 80 -12.48 1.94 -23.19
C LEU A 80 -11.88 0.54 -23.39
N HIS A 81 -10.55 0.48 -23.48
CA HIS A 81 -9.81 -0.78 -23.53
C HIS A 81 -10.09 -1.64 -22.28
N ILE A 82 -10.04 -2.98 -22.40
CA ILE A 82 -10.40 -3.89 -21.29
C ILE A 82 -9.60 -3.62 -20.02
N ASN A 83 -8.29 -3.35 -20.11
CA ASN A 83 -7.47 -2.97 -18.95
C ASN A 83 -7.96 -1.69 -18.25
N CYS A 84 -8.47 -0.72 -19.01
CA CYS A 84 -9.05 0.51 -18.43
C CYS A 84 -10.35 0.19 -17.68
N LEU A 85 -11.16 -0.71 -18.24
CA LEU A 85 -12.39 -1.18 -17.61
C LEU A 85 -12.12 -1.97 -16.33
N GLU A 86 -11.09 -2.81 -16.29
CA GLU A 86 -10.66 -3.55 -15.09
C GLU A 86 -10.23 -2.59 -13.97
N LEU A 87 -9.43 -1.57 -14.30
CA LEU A 87 -9.04 -0.53 -13.34
C LEU A 87 -10.23 0.30 -12.85
N LEU A 88 -11.16 0.63 -13.74
CA LEU A 88 -12.38 1.36 -13.40
C LEU A 88 -13.29 0.53 -12.48
N ALA A 89 -13.49 -0.77 -12.78
CA ALA A 89 -14.23 -1.70 -11.93
C ALA A 89 -13.60 -1.79 -10.54
N GLY A 90 -12.27 -1.89 -10.44
CA GLY A 90 -11.55 -1.86 -9.17
C GLY A 90 -11.78 -0.55 -8.39
N SER A 91 -11.81 0.60 -9.08
CA SER A 91 -12.11 1.89 -8.44
C SER A 91 -13.55 1.94 -7.87
N PHE A 92 -14.51 1.33 -8.58
CA PHE A 92 -15.89 1.27 -8.14
C PHE A 92 -16.05 0.30 -6.97
N ALA A 93 -15.36 -0.84 -7.00
CA ALA A 93 -15.29 -1.78 -5.88
C ALA A 93 -14.83 -1.09 -4.60
N ILE A 94 -13.74 -0.31 -4.66
CA ILE A 94 -13.24 0.44 -3.51
C ILE A 94 -14.29 1.46 -3.04
N ARG A 95 -14.86 2.27 -3.95
CA ARG A 95 -15.81 3.32 -3.57
C ARG A 95 -17.11 2.79 -2.94
N THR A 96 -17.51 1.57 -3.29
CA THR A 96 -18.80 1.01 -2.89
C THR A 96 -18.70 0.01 -1.74
N LEU A 97 -17.63 -0.78 -1.68
CA LEU A 97 -17.48 -1.90 -0.76
C LEU A 97 -16.34 -1.71 0.25
N ALA A 98 -15.43 -0.75 0.06
CA ALA A 98 -14.40 -0.50 1.07
C ALA A 98 -15.04 0.07 2.34
N PRO A 99 -14.68 -0.45 3.53
CA PRO A 99 -15.09 0.14 4.80
C PRO A 99 -14.63 1.60 4.84
N GLN A 100 -15.51 2.52 5.20
CA GLN A 100 -15.06 3.87 5.53
C GLN A 100 -14.30 3.78 6.85
N SER A 101 -12.99 4.01 6.80
CA SER A 101 -12.16 4.17 7.99
C SER A 101 -12.79 5.26 8.83
N SER A 102 -13.36 4.92 9.99
CA SER A 102 -13.70 5.92 10.99
C SER A 102 -12.37 6.49 11.48
N CYS A 103 -12.14 7.77 11.21
CA CYS A 103 -10.95 8.50 11.64
C CYS A 103 -10.79 8.44 13.16
#